data_AF-A0A9J6F703-F1
#
_entry.id   AF-A0A9J6F703-F1
#
_cell.length_a   1.000
_cell.length_b   1.000
_cell.length_c   1.000
_cell.angle_alpha   90.00
_cell.angle_beta   90.00
_cell.angle_gamma   90.00
#
_symmetry.space_group_name_H-M   'P 1'
#
loop_
_entity.id
_entity.type
_entity.pdbx_description
1 polymer ?
#
loop_
_entity_poly.entity_id
_entity_poly.type
_entity_poly.pdbx_seq_one_letter_code
_entity_poly.pdbx_strand_id
1 'polypeptide(L)'
;MGDNVATKRGTSAYLVPTKVLGLTSRPICAQTDYLQAAACGGKAAGDEELPPPRDYELLCRFLPGRLPPYRQMFYHLEDIRLDSVQALVHANDGREAGCHERDGWLTEGTISRCRQLMVADIRATMDRLQANLPPSMSRPTSPIALEDDIDAD
;
A
#
# COMPACT_ATOMS: atom_id res chain seq x y z
N MET A 1 -26.96 49.63 -18.61
CA MET A 1 -26.94 48.98 -17.28
C MET A 1 -25.93 47.85 -17.34
N GLY A 2 -24.85 47.90 -16.56
CA GLY A 2 -23.90 46.80 -16.45
C GLY A 2 -24.13 46.08 -15.13
N ASP A 3 -24.52 44.81 -15.19
CA ASP A 3 -24.80 44.02 -13.99
C ASP A 3 -23.48 43.68 -13.28
N ASN A 4 -23.28 44.26 -12.09
CA ASN A 4 -22.13 43.97 -11.25
C ASN A 4 -22.39 42.67 -10.47
N VAL A 5 -21.87 41.54 -10.97
CA VAL A 5 -21.95 40.25 -10.27
C VAL A 5 -20.83 40.17 -9.23
N ALA A 6 -21.16 40.42 -7.96
CA ALA A 6 -20.25 40.22 -6.84
C ALA A 6 -20.04 38.72 -6.57
N THR A 7 -18.79 38.25 -6.62
CA THR A 7 -18.44 36.87 -6.31
C THR A 7 -18.49 36.62 -4.80
N LYS A 8 -19.31 35.65 -4.38
CA LYS A 8 -19.56 35.31 -2.97
C LYS A 8 -18.33 34.74 -2.23
N ARG A 9 -17.27 34.39 -2.97
CA ARG A 9 -16.01 33.83 -2.45
C ARG A 9 -14.84 34.44 -3.23
N GLY A 10 -13.91 35.08 -2.52
CA GLY A 10 -12.67 35.58 -3.12
C GLY A 10 -11.75 34.43 -3.57
N THR A 11 -10.82 34.72 -4.47
CA THR A 11 -9.82 33.74 -4.98
C THR A 11 -8.99 33.07 -3.88
N SER A 12 -8.89 33.69 -2.70
CA SER A 12 -8.23 33.11 -1.51
C SER A 12 -8.99 31.95 -0.86
N ALA A 13 -10.28 31.78 -1.15
CA ALA A 13 -11.13 30.72 -0.59
C ALA A 13 -10.98 29.37 -1.32
N TYR A 14 -10.23 29.33 -2.44
CA TYR A 14 -9.87 28.07 -3.09
C TYR A 14 -8.67 27.46 -2.38
N LEU A 15 -8.93 26.35 -1.68
CA LEU A 15 -7.87 25.43 -1.28
C LEU A 15 -7.47 24.65 -2.53
N VAL A 16 -6.34 25.04 -3.12
CA VAL A 16 -5.66 24.23 -4.12
C VAL A 16 -5.22 22.93 -3.43
N PRO A 17 -5.32 21.76 -4.08
CA PRO A 17 -4.96 20.46 -3.47
C PRO A 17 -3.55 20.41 -2.86
N THR A 18 -2.67 21.34 -3.25
CA THR A 18 -1.28 21.48 -2.80
C THR A 18 -1.06 22.47 -1.65
N LYS A 19 -2.09 23.14 -1.12
CA LYS A 19 -1.92 23.94 0.11
C LYS A 19 -1.76 23.02 1.31
N VAL A 20 -0.51 22.78 1.69
CA VAL A 20 -0.12 22.03 2.88
C VAL A 20 -0.65 22.75 4.13
N LEU A 21 -1.67 22.18 4.77
CA LEU A 21 -2.19 22.62 6.07
C LEU A 21 -1.24 22.19 7.18
N GLY A 22 -0.20 22.99 7.46
CA GLY A 22 0.62 22.94 8.69
C GLY A 22 1.34 21.63 9.03
N LEU A 23 2.25 21.68 10.00
CA LEU A 23 3.03 20.52 10.48
C LEU A 23 2.20 19.45 11.23
N THR A 24 0.87 19.55 11.21
CA THR A 24 -0.04 18.60 11.87
C THR A 24 -0.83 17.74 10.89
N SER A 25 -0.49 17.78 9.59
CA SER A 25 -0.89 16.72 8.68
C SER A 25 -0.26 15.43 9.18
N ARG A 26 -1.01 14.69 10.01
CA ARG A 26 -0.66 13.33 10.37
C ARG A 26 -0.41 12.62 9.04
N PRO A 27 0.81 12.16 8.75
CA PRO A 27 0.95 11.22 7.65
C PRO A 27 0.03 10.06 8.02
N ILE A 28 -0.73 9.57 7.04
CA ILE A 28 -1.60 8.40 7.17
C ILE A 28 -0.66 7.24 7.50
N CYS A 29 -0.32 7.09 8.78
CA CYS A 29 0.55 6.05 9.30
C CYS A 29 -0.30 4.80 9.44
N ALA A 30 0.24 3.70 8.95
CA ALA A 30 -0.48 2.51 8.58
C ALA A 30 -0.72 1.58 9.78
N GLN A 31 -1.86 0.88 9.80
CA GLN A 31 -2.07 -0.21 10.78
C GLN A 31 -1.03 -1.34 10.62
N THR A 32 -0.44 -1.51 9.43
CA THR A 32 0.60 -2.50 9.15
C THR A 32 1.94 -2.16 9.81
N ASP A 33 2.24 -0.87 10.01
CA ASP A 33 3.45 -0.41 10.69
C ASP A 33 3.50 -0.91 12.15
N TYR A 34 2.36 -1.09 12.80
CA TYR A 34 2.29 -1.64 14.17
C TYR A 34 2.76 -3.10 14.24
N LEU A 35 2.32 -3.95 13.29
CA LEU A 35 2.74 -5.34 13.22
C LEU A 35 4.24 -5.46 12.90
N GLN A 36 4.72 -4.59 12.01
CA GLN A 36 6.13 -4.54 11.60
C GLN A 36 7.03 -4.03 12.75
N ALA A 37 6.63 -2.94 13.43
CA ALA A 37 7.37 -2.34 14.54
C ALA A 37 7.39 -3.25 15.79
N ALA A 38 6.30 -3.96 16.07
CA ALA A 38 6.23 -4.91 17.18
C ALA A 38 7.19 -6.10 16.99
N ALA A 39 7.37 -6.56 15.75
CA ALA A 39 8.27 -7.68 15.44
C ALA A 39 9.77 -7.29 15.42
N CYS A 40 10.11 -6.04 15.10
CA CYS A 40 11.50 -5.58 15.04
C CYS A 40 12.11 -5.24 16.41
N GLY A 41 11.39 -5.43 17.52
CA GLY A 41 11.93 -5.26 18.88
C GLY A 41 12.39 -3.82 19.15
N GLY A 42 11.44 -2.92 19.44
CA GLY A 42 11.77 -1.56 19.86
C GLY A 42 12.65 -1.56 21.12
N LYS A 43 13.84 -0.96 21.02
CA LYS A 43 14.63 -0.60 22.21
C LYS A 43 13.79 0.32 23.09
N ALA A 44 13.82 0.03 24.40
CA ALA A 44 13.05 0.74 25.41
C ALA A 44 13.43 2.23 25.47
N ALA A 45 12.38 3.02 25.73
CA ALA A 45 12.34 4.47 25.88
C ALA A 45 13.55 5.08 26.62
N GLY A 46 14.13 6.12 26.02
CA GLY A 46 15.12 6.97 26.68
C GLY A 46 16.10 7.66 25.75
N ASP A 47 15.64 8.32 24.68
CA ASP A 47 16.36 9.47 24.11
C ASP A 47 15.41 10.24 23.19
N GLU A 48 15.62 11.56 23.07
CA GLU A 48 14.89 12.46 22.16
C GLU A 48 15.30 12.17 20.71
N GLU A 49 15.01 10.95 20.24
CA GLU A 49 15.43 10.44 18.94
C GLU A 49 14.39 10.78 17.86
N LEU A 50 14.93 11.26 16.73
CA LEU A 50 14.23 11.37 15.46
C LEU A 50 13.28 10.17 15.26
N PRO A 51 12.06 10.36 14.72
CA PRO A 51 11.20 9.23 14.38
C PRO A 51 12.01 8.18 13.60
N PRO A 52 11.84 6.88 13.90
CA PRO A 52 12.63 5.82 13.29
C PRO A 52 12.64 6.03 11.77
N PRO A 53 13.79 5.80 11.10
CA PRO A 53 13.91 6.04 9.66
C PRO A 53 12.69 5.43 9.00
N ARG A 54 11.83 6.28 8.43
CA ARG A 54 10.69 5.77 7.69
C ARG A 54 11.29 4.95 6.56
N ASP A 55 10.88 3.70 6.44
CA ASP A 55 11.23 2.87 5.30
C ASP A 55 10.48 3.41 4.08
N TYR A 56 10.90 4.59 3.57
CA TYR A 56 10.34 5.25 2.40
C TYR A 56 10.39 4.34 1.17
N GLU A 57 11.28 3.35 1.18
CA GLU A 57 11.35 2.30 0.19
C GLU A 57 10.05 1.48 0.09
N LEU A 58 9.36 1.21 1.21
CA LEU A 58 8.11 0.44 1.21
C LEU A 58 6.93 1.21 0.59
N LEU A 59 7.04 2.53 0.44
CA LEU A 59 6.02 3.35 -0.22
C LEU A 59 5.99 3.13 -1.73
N CYS A 60 7.15 2.83 -2.32
CA CYS A 60 7.30 2.68 -3.76
C CYS A 60 7.64 1.26 -4.19
N ARG A 61 8.17 0.40 -3.30
CA ARG A 61 8.58 -0.97 -3.62
C ARG A 61 7.85 -2.00 -2.76
N PHE A 62 7.49 -3.11 -3.39
CA PHE A 62 7.03 -4.30 -2.67
C PHE A 62 8.26 -5.16 -2.36
N LEU A 63 8.58 -5.29 -1.08
CA LEU A 63 9.71 -6.08 -0.59
C LEU A 63 9.21 -7.37 0.07
N PRO A 64 9.69 -8.56 -0.36
CA PRO A 64 9.30 -9.82 0.25
C PRO A 64 9.58 -9.81 1.76
N GLY A 65 8.63 -10.34 2.52
CA GLY A 65 8.79 -10.43 3.97
C GLY A 65 8.54 -9.12 4.74
N ARG A 66 8.14 -8.04 4.06
CA ARG A 66 7.73 -6.77 4.66
C ARG A 66 6.27 -6.51 4.30
N LEU A 67 5.48 -6.05 5.27
CA LEU A 67 4.11 -5.66 4.98
C LEU A 67 4.09 -4.33 4.21
N PRO A 68 3.29 -4.22 3.13
CA PRO A 68 3.02 -2.94 2.49
C PRO A 68 2.44 -1.91 3.47
N PRO A 69 2.64 -0.62 3.20
CA PRO A 69 1.91 0.44 3.88
C PRO A 69 0.38 0.24 3.73
N TYR A 70 -0.36 0.57 4.78
CA TYR A 70 -1.82 0.49 4.80
C TYR A 70 -2.41 1.31 3.65
N ARG A 71 -3.35 0.69 2.91
CA ARG A 71 -3.97 1.26 1.70
C ARG A 71 -3.00 1.55 0.57
N GLN A 72 -1.83 0.89 0.53
CA GLN A 72 -1.04 0.88 -0.67
C GLN A 72 -1.79 0.11 -1.76
N MET A 73 -2.21 0.82 -2.81
CA MET A 73 -3.06 0.25 -3.85
C MET A 73 -2.28 -0.17 -5.11
N PHE A 74 -1.17 0.48 -5.41
CA PHE A 74 -0.49 0.35 -6.69
C PHE A 74 1.03 0.28 -6.55
N TYR A 75 1.64 -0.54 -7.41
CA TYR A 75 3.09 -0.65 -7.63
C TYR A 75 3.33 -0.70 -9.13
N HIS A 76 4.45 -0.15 -9.60
CA HIS A 76 4.94 -0.51 -10.93
C HIS A 76 5.45 -1.95 -10.90
N LEU A 77 5.40 -2.64 -12.03
CA LEU A 77 5.81 -4.04 -12.11
C LEU A 77 7.28 -4.23 -11.73
N GLU A 78 8.17 -3.32 -12.14
CA GLU A 78 9.60 -3.34 -11.80
C GLU A 78 9.86 -3.14 -10.29
N ASP A 79 8.96 -2.46 -9.60
CA ASP A 79 9.09 -2.17 -8.18
C ASP A 79 8.68 -3.35 -7.27
N ILE A 80 8.17 -4.43 -7.86
CA ILE A 80 7.81 -5.66 -7.12
C ILE A 80 9.04 -6.56 -7.01
N ARG A 81 9.76 -6.50 -5.88
CA ARG A 81 11.00 -7.25 -5.65
C ARG A 81 10.77 -8.72 -5.26
N LEU A 82 9.74 -9.35 -5.83
CA LEU A 82 9.44 -10.77 -5.65
C LEU A 82 9.85 -11.53 -6.92
N ASP A 83 10.83 -12.41 -6.81
CA ASP A 83 11.45 -13.10 -7.97
C ASP A 83 10.41 -13.85 -8.82
N SER A 84 9.44 -14.51 -8.18
CA SER A 84 8.37 -15.21 -8.89
C SER A 84 7.47 -14.27 -9.69
N VAL A 85 7.30 -13.02 -9.26
CA VAL A 85 6.57 -11.99 -10.00
C VAL A 85 7.42 -11.47 -11.16
N GLN A 86 8.69 -11.14 -10.91
CA GLN A 86 9.60 -10.67 -11.97
C GLN A 86 9.75 -11.71 -13.09
N ALA A 87 9.82 -13.00 -12.74
CA ALA A 87 9.85 -14.09 -13.72
C ALA A 87 8.60 -14.12 -14.62
N LEU A 88 7.42 -13.79 -14.08
CA LEU A 88 6.18 -13.71 -14.87
C LEU A 88 6.13 -12.46 -15.74
N VAL A 89 6.57 -11.32 -15.21
CA VAL A 89 6.62 -10.05 -15.95
C VAL A 89 7.54 -10.18 -17.16
N HIS A 90 8.74 -10.73 -16.95
CA HIS A 90 9.75 -10.88 -17.99
C HIS A 90 9.55 -12.09 -18.93
N ALA A 91 8.50 -12.88 -18.73
CA ALA A 91 8.25 -14.08 -19.53
C ALA A 91 7.94 -13.77 -21.02
N ASN A 92 7.48 -12.55 -21.31
CA ASN A 92 7.07 -12.11 -22.64
C ASN A 92 8.03 -11.09 -23.28
N ASP A 93 9.16 -10.78 -22.63
CA ASP A 93 10.08 -9.74 -23.09
C ASP A 93 10.57 -10.02 -24.52
N GLY A 94 10.42 -9.02 -25.40
CA GLY A 94 10.81 -9.10 -26.82
C GLY A 94 9.91 -9.99 -27.69
N ARG A 95 8.80 -10.49 -27.13
CA ARG A 95 7.82 -11.35 -27.81
C ARG A 95 6.42 -10.73 -27.82
N GLU A 96 6.32 -9.45 -27.48
CA GLU A 96 5.06 -8.73 -27.34
C GLU A 96 4.41 -8.54 -28.71
N ALA A 97 3.30 -9.25 -28.96
CA ALA A 97 2.56 -9.17 -30.21
C ALA A 97 1.51 -8.05 -30.22
N GLY A 98 1.07 -7.60 -29.04
CA GLY A 98 0.02 -6.60 -28.88
C GLY A 98 -0.21 -6.23 -27.42
N CYS A 99 -1.01 -5.18 -27.22
CA CYS A 99 -1.36 -4.68 -25.89
C CYS A 99 -2.80 -5.10 -25.56
N HIS A 100 -2.97 -5.90 -24.52
CA HIS A 100 -4.25 -6.33 -23.97
C HIS A 100 -4.88 -5.25 -23.08
N GLU A 101 -6.21 -5.15 -23.05
CA GLU A 101 -6.93 -4.15 -22.25
C GLU A 101 -6.67 -4.26 -20.73
N ARG A 102 -6.44 -5.47 -20.23
CA ARG A 102 -6.30 -5.76 -18.78
C ARG A 102 -4.87 -6.00 -18.34
N ASP A 103 -4.09 -6.71 -19.16
CA ASP A 103 -2.73 -7.13 -18.84
C ASP A 103 -1.65 -6.31 -19.57
N GLY A 104 -2.06 -5.39 -20.46
CA GLY A 104 -1.13 -4.56 -21.23
C GLY A 104 -0.27 -5.41 -22.16
N TRP A 105 1.05 -5.19 -22.10
CA TRP A 105 2.04 -5.91 -22.92
C TRP A 105 2.42 -7.29 -22.37
N LEU A 106 1.86 -7.68 -21.23
CA LEU A 106 2.08 -9.00 -20.65
C LEU A 106 1.22 -10.05 -21.33
N THR A 107 1.56 -11.31 -21.09
CA THR A 107 0.67 -12.43 -21.41
C THR A 107 -0.64 -12.31 -20.64
N GLU A 108 -1.77 -12.66 -21.26
CA GLU A 108 -3.08 -12.61 -20.64
C GLU A 108 -3.13 -13.37 -19.30
N GLY A 109 -3.75 -12.75 -18.28
CA GLY A 109 -3.85 -13.31 -16.93
C GLY A 109 -2.62 -13.12 -16.05
N THR A 110 -1.52 -12.55 -16.56
CA THR A 110 -0.29 -12.33 -15.79
C THR A 110 -0.53 -11.43 -14.58
N ILE A 111 -1.28 -10.33 -14.73
CA ILE A 111 -1.54 -9.40 -13.62
C ILE A 111 -2.30 -10.10 -12.47
N SER A 112 -3.29 -10.94 -12.78
CA SER A 112 -4.00 -11.72 -11.75
C SER A 112 -3.06 -12.67 -11.01
N ARG A 113 -2.15 -13.34 -11.74
CA ARG A 113 -1.18 -14.25 -11.13
C ARG A 113 -0.18 -13.53 -10.24
N CYS A 114 0.30 -12.36 -10.67
CA CYS A 114 1.15 -11.50 -9.85
C CYS A 114 0.46 -11.11 -8.54
N ARG A 115 -0.82 -10.73 -8.58
CA ARG A 115 -1.61 -10.42 -7.38
C ARG A 115 -1.71 -11.61 -6.43
N GLN A 116 -1.94 -12.82 -6.94
CA GLN A 116 -2.01 -14.03 -6.12
C GLN A 116 -0.70 -14.31 -5.38
N LEU A 117 0.44 -14.15 -6.08
CA LEU A 117 1.77 -14.31 -5.48
C LEU A 117 2.04 -13.27 -4.39
N MET A 118 1.69 -12.01 -4.63
CA MET A 118 1.85 -10.96 -3.63
C MET A 118 0.97 -11.20 -2.39
N VAL A 119 -0.28 -11.63 -2.58
CA VAL A 119 -1.19 -11.96 -1.47
C VAL A 119 -0.66 -13.14 -0.67
N ALA A 120 -0.07 -14.15 -1.31
CA ALA A 120 0.55 -15.27 -0.62
C ALA A 120 1.73 -14.82 0.24
N ASP A 121 2.61 -13.96 -0.28
CA ASP A 121 3.74 -13.40 0.49
C ASP A 121 3.27 -12.54 1.67
N ILE A 122 2.23 -11.72 1.48
CA ILE A 122 1.63 -10.92 2.56
C ILE A 122 1.09 -11.83 3.66
N ARG A 123 0.33 -12.89 3.33
CA ARG A 123 -0.21 -13.83 4.32
C ARG A 123 0.90 -14.53 5.09
N ALA A 124 1.91 -15.07 4.39
CA ALA A 124 3.06 -15.71 5.02
C ALA A 124 3.84 -14.74 5.93
N THR A 125 3.93 -13.46 5.53
CA THR A 125 4.55 -12.41 6.34
C THR A 125 3.73 -12.10 7.58
N MET A 126 2.40 -11.98 7.46
CA MET A 126 1.51 -11.77 8.60
C MET A 126 1.62 -12.91 9.62
N ASP A 127 1.56 -14.17 9.16
CA ASP A 127 1.66 -15.35 10.01
C ASP A 127 3.00 -15.37 10.76
N ARG A 128 4.10 -15.07 10.05
CA ARG A 128 5.44 -14.96 10.67
C ARG A 128 5.50 -13.85 11.70
N LEU A 129 4.94 -12.66 11.43
CA LEU A 129 4.95 -11.55 12.37
C LEU A 129 4.11 -11.87 13.61
N GLN A 130 2.95 -12.50 13.45
CA GLN A 130 2.11 -12.95 14.55
C GLN A 130 2.79 -14.01 15.43
N ALA A 131 3.52 -14.95 14.82
CA ALA A 131 4.29 -15.95 15.57
C ALA A 131 5.42 -15.35 16.43
N ASN A 132 5.92 -14.17 16.07
CA ASN A 132 6.97 -13.46 16.81
C ASN A 132 6.43 -12.47 17.85
N LEU A 133 5.11 -12.26 17.94
CA LEU A 133 4.53 -11.33 18.91
C LEU A 133 4.49 -11.97 20.32
N PRO A 134 4.88 -11.22 21.38
CA PRO A 134 4.70 -11.70 22.75
C PRO A 134 3.21 -11.83 23.09
N PRO A 135 2.82 -12.81 23.94
CA PRO A 135 1.42 -13.12 24.27
C PRO A 135 0.63 -11.97 24.91
N SER A 136 1.31 -10.90 25.35
CA SER A 136 0.67 -9.70 25.90
C SER A 136 0.05 -8.77 24.84
N MET A 137 0.30 -8.97 23.53
CA MET A 137 -0.15 -8.07 22.45
C MET A 137 -1.07 -8.73 21.41
N SER A 138 -1.53 -9.97 21.63
CA SER A 138 -2.48 -10.62 20.73
C SER A 138 -3.85 -9.94 20.81
N ARG A 139 -4.19 -9.11 19.81
CA ARG A 139 -5.57 -8.61 19.65
C ARG A 139 -6.42 -9.72 19.01
N PRO A 140 -7.66 -9.95 19.47
CA PRO A 140 -8.56 -10.87 18.79
C PRO A 140 -8.76 -10.42 17.34
N THR A 141 -8.51 -11.33 16.41
CA THR A 141 -8.75 -11.19 14.98
C THR A 141 -10.23 -10.89 14.78
N SER A 142 -10.58 -9.64 14.53
CA SER A 142 -11.92 -9.32 14.00
C SER A 142 -12.00 -9.92 12.60
N PRO A 143 -12.93 -10.83 12.31
CA PRO A 143 -13.11 -11.34 10.96
C PRO A 143 -13.55 -10.15 10.09
N ILE A 144 -12.71 -9.78 9.14
CA ILE A 144 -13.14 -8.96 8.01
C ILE A 144 -14.07 -9.88 7.22
N ALA A 145 -15.37 -9.77 7.46
CA ALA A 145 -16.37 -10.36 6.59
C ALA A 145 -16.22 -9.69 5.22
N LEU A 146 -15.67 -10.43 4.27
CA LEU A 146 -15.91 -10.12 2.86
C LEU A 146 -17.39 -10.46 2.64
N GLU A 147 -18.22 -9.42 2.58
CA GLU A 147 -19.61 -9.58 2.19
C GLU A 147 -19.60 -10.11 0.75
N ASP A 148 -20.00 -11.37 0.58
CA ASP A 148 -20.26 -11.97 -0.71
C ASP A 148 -21.55 -11.34 -1.28
N ASP A 149 -21.41 -10.32 -2.12
CA ASP A 149 -22.50 -9.85 -2.99
C ASP A 149 -22.74 -10.93 -4.06
N ILE A 150 -23.54 -11.94 -3.70
CA ILE A 150 -24.26 -12.80 -4.65
C ILE A 150 -25.60 -12.09 -4.93
N ASP A 151 -25.61 -11.27 -5.97
CA ASP A 151 -26.86 -10.88 -6.64
C ASP A 151 -27.35 -12.07 -7.47
N ALA A 152 -28.49 -12.62 -7.04
CA ALA A 152 -29.30 -13.55 -7.82
C ALA A 152 -30.76 -13.05 -7.79
N ASP A 153 -31.15 -12.30 -8.83
CA ASP A 153 -32.35 -12.57 -9.67
C ASP A 153 -32.26 -11.73 -10.97
#